data_AF-A0A6N2EEB1-F1
#
_entry.id   AF-A0A6N2EEB1-F1
#
_cell.length_a   1.000
_cell.length_b   1.000
_cell.length_c   1.000
_cell.angle_alpha   90.00
_cell.angle_beta   90.00
_cell.angle_gamma   90.00
#
_symmetry.space_group_name_H-M   'P 1'
#
loop_
_entity.id
_entity.type
_entity.pdbx_description
1 polymer ?
#
loop_
_entity_poly.entity_id
_entity_poly.type
_entity_poly.pdbx_seq_one_letter_code
_entity_poly.pdbx_strand_id
1 'polypeptide(L)' 'MRRTQIYLSEAERQGLLALAQRSGRSQSALIREAIDAFLEQHQPQGRLARLRQARGLWAHRDDLPDWRELRQELDRACS' A
#
# COMPACT_ATOMS: atom_id res chain seq x y z
N MET A 1 -1.95 2.68 -22.55
CA MET A 1 -1.20 3.74 -21.83
C MET A 1 -0.98 4.93 -22.75
N ARG A 2 -1.01 6.17 -22.25
CA ARG A 2 -0.66 7.39 -23.00
C ARG A 2 0.70 7.92 -22.52
N ARG A 3 1.56 8.36 -23.44
CA ARG A 3 2.85 8.97 -23.10
C ARG A 3 2.59 10.38 -22.57
N THR A 4 3.03 10.64 -21.35
CA THR A 4 2.94 11.95 -20.71
C THR A 4 4.34 12.37 -20.28
N GLN A 5 4.69 13.62 -20.56
CA GLN A 5 5.92 14.22 -20.09
C GLN A 5 5.64 14.94 -18.77
N ILE A 6 6.43 14.63 -17.75
CA ILE A 6 6.35 15.24 -16.42
C ILE A 6 7.71 15.82 -16.08
N TYR A 7 7.71 17.00 -15.47
CA TYR A 7 8.92 17.64 -14.97
C TYR A 7 9.16 17.17 -13.55
N LEU A 8 10.41 16.82 -13.25
CA LEU A 8 10.87 16.42 -11.94
C LEU A 8 12.05 17.31 -11.57
N SER A 9 12.18 17.63 -10.29
CA SER A 9 13.42 18.17 -9.75
C SER A 9 14.55 17.15 -9.87
N GLU A 10 15.79 17.63 -9.84
CA GLU A 10 16.96 16.74 -9.87
C GLU A 10 16.98 15.79 -8.67
N ALA A 11 16.53 16.26 -7.50
CA ALA A 11 16.44 15.44 -6.29
C ALA A 11 15.42 14.29 -6.43
N GLU A 12 14.23 14.55 -6.99
CA GLU A 12 13.21 13.52 -7.25
C GLU A 12 13.71 12.50 -8.29
N ARG A 13 14.40 12.97 -9.33
CA ARG A 13 15.01 12.11 -10.35
C ARG A 13 16.07 11.18 -9.75
N GLN A 14 16.96 11.72 -8.92
CA GLN A 14 17.98 10.96 -8.21
C GLN A 14 17.35 9.92 -7.26
N GLY A 15 16.33 10.31 -6.51
CA GLY A 15 15.58 9.42 -5.63
C GLY A 15 14.91 8.26 -6.38
N LEU A 16 14.26 8.56 -7.50
CA LEU A 16 13.65 7.55 -8.38
C LEU A 16 14.67 6.59 -8.97
N LEU A 17 15.85 7.08 -9.39
CA LEU A 17 16.94 6.25 -9.88
C LEU A 17 17.46 5.29 -8.81
N ALA A 18 17.72 5.79 -7.60
CA ALA A 18 18.17 4.96 -6.49
C ALA A 18 17.13 3.90 -6.12
N LEU A 19 15.84 4.27 -6.11
CA LEU A 19 14.75 3.35 -5.82
C LEU A 19 14.57 2.30 -6.92
N ALA A 20 14.69 2.68 -8.18
CA ALA A 20 14.66 1.77 -9.33
C ALA A 20 15.77 0.73 -9.25
N GLN A 21 17.01 1.16 -8.96
CA GLN A 21 18.15 0.26 -8.80
C GLN A 21 17.94 -0.74 -7.66
N ARG A 22 17.46 -0.26 -6.50
CA ARG A 22 17.22 -1.11 -5.33
C ARG A 22 16.07 -2.10 -5.52
N SER A 23 15.04 -1.73 -6.26
CA SER A 23 13.84 -2.55 -6.45
C SER A 23 13.88 -3.42 -7.71
N GLY A 24 14.85 -3.21 -8.60
CA GLY A 24 14.91 -3.88 -9.91
C GLY A 24 13.78 -3.44 -10.87
N ARG A 25 13.05 -2.37 -10.54
CA ARG A 25 11.89 -1.89 -11.31
C ARG A 25 12.28 -0.69 -12.16
N SER A 26 11.55 -0.47 -13.25
CA SER A 26 11.76 0.73 -14.08
C SER A 26 11.22 1.98 -13.40
N GLN A 27 11.84 3.15 -13.66
CA GLN A 27 11.36 4.44 -13.15
C GLN A 27 9.90 4.69 -13.52
N SER A 28 9.51 4.35 -14.74
CA SER A 28 8.12 4.51 -15.19
C SER A 28 7.14 3.65 -14.40
N ALA A 29 7.56 2.47 -13.92
CA ALA A 29 6.71 1.63 -13.07
C ALA A 29 6.52 2.25 -11.68
N LEU A 30 7.60 2.77 -11.08
CA LEU A 30 7.57 3.44 -9.78
C LEU A 30 6.73 4.73 -9.81
N ILE A 31 6.89 5.54 -10.86
CA ILE A 31 6.09 6.77 -11.04
C ILE A 31 4.61 6.44 -11.13
N ARG A 32 4.24 5.38 -11.87
CA ARG A 32 2.83 4.97 -11.98
C ARG A 32 2.26 4.52 -10.64
N GLU A 33 2.96 3.64 -9.95
CA GLU A 33 2.54 3.17 -8.63
C GLU A 33 2.37 4.32 -7.63
N ALA A 34 3.27 5.30 -7.65
CA ALA A 34 3.15 6.48 -6.80
C ALA A 34 1.90 7.31 -7.15
N ILE A 35 1.62 7.50 -8.44
CA ILE A 35 0.41 8.22 -8.90
C ILE A 35 -0.85 7.44 -8.54
N ASP A 36 -0.88 6.13 -8.77
CA ASP A 36 -2.02 5.27 -8.46
C ASP A 36 -2.32 5.30 -6.95
N ALA A 37 -1.28 5.13 -6.11
CA ALA A 37 -1.41 5.20 -4.66
C ALA A 37 -1.88 6.59 -4.18
N PHE A 38 -1.37 7.66 -4.81
CA PHE A 38 -1.80 9.03 -4.49
C PHE A 38 -3.27 9.24 -4.85
N LEU A 39 -3.69 8.85 -6.05
CA LEU A 39 -5.09 8.94 -6.47
C LEU A 39 -6.00 8.10 -5.55
N GLU A 40 -5.62 6.88 -5.20
CA GLU A 40 -6.37 6.03 -4.26
C GLU A 40 -6.50 6.64 -2.86
N GLN A 41 -5.50 7.38 -2.39
CA GLN A 41 -5.55 8.09 -1.11
C GLN A 41 -6.51 9.28 -1.13
N HIS A 42 -6.61 9.94 -2.28
CA HIS A 42 -7.45 11.13 -2.44
C HIS A 42 -8.86 10.84 -2.99
N GLN A 43 -9.18 9.59 -3.32
CA GLN A 43 -10.54 9.23 -3.66
C GLN A 43 -11.46 9.17 -2.42
N PRO A 44 -12.60 9.89 -2.41
CA PRO A 44 -13.52 9.93 -1.27
C PRO A 44 -14.14 8.56 -0.94
N GLN A 45 -14.14 7.62 -1.89
CA GLN A 45 -14.68 6.26 -1.73
C GLN A 45 -13.61 5.22 -1.33
N GLY A 46 -12.32 5.55 -1.42
CA GLY A 46 -11.20 4.60 -1.37
C GLY A 46 -10.90 4.00 0.00
N ARG A 47 -11.09 4.75 1.10
CA ARG A 47 -10.86 4.23 2.46
C ARG A 47 -11.85 3.13 2.84
N LEU A 48 -13.13 3.33 2.54
CA LEU A 48 -14.19 2.34 2.80
C LEU A 48 -14.05 1.12 1.88
N ALA A 49 -13.67 1.31 0.62
CA ALA A 49 -13.40 0.22 -0.31
C ALA A 49 -12.20 -0.63 0.15
N ARG A 50 -11.09 -0.01 0.60
CA ARG A 50 -9.92 -0.72 1.16
C ARG A 50 -10.24 -1.49 2.44
N LEU A 51 -11.02 -0.92 3.36
CA LEU A 51 -11.47 -1.65 4.56
C LEU A 51 -12.33 -2.87 4.21
N ARG A 52 -13.20 -2.76 3.20
CA ARG A 52 -14.02 -3.89 2.73
C ARG A 52 -13.20 -4.96 2.02
N GLN A 53 -12.20 -4.56 1.24
CA GLN A 53 -11.28 -5.49 0.56
C GLN A 53 -10.37 -6.22 1.56
N ALA A 54 -9.86 -5.53 2.57
CA ALA A 54 -9.11 -6.12 3.67
C ALA A 54 -9.96 -7.12 4.49
N ARG A 55 -11.27 -6.85 4.68
CA ARG A 55 -12.19 -7.80 5.31
C ARG A 55 -12.31 -9.12 4.52
N GLY A 56 -12.26 -9.06 3.19
CA GLY A 56 -12.28 -10.26 2.33
C GLY A 56 -10.99 -11.08 2.38
N LEU A 57 -9.84 -10.43 2.60
CA LEU A 57 -8.53 -11.10 2.73
C LEU A 57 -8.38 -11.92 4.03
N TRP A 58 -9.10 -11.56 5.10
CA TRP A 58 -9.08 -12.26 6.39
C TRP A 58 -10.23 -13.26 6.54
N ALA A 59 -11.26 -13.16 5.70
CA ALA A 59 -12.44 -14.04 5.74
C ALA A 59 -12.21 -15.43 5.10
N HIS A 60 -11.13 -15.60 4.33
CA HIS A 60 -10.79 -16.85 3.62
C HIS A 60 -9.51 -17.50 4.14
N ARG A 61 -9.09 -17.12 5.35
CA ARG A 61 -7.94 -17.74 6.03
C ARG A 61 -8.48 -18.68 7.11
N ASP A 62 -8.46 -19.97 6.79
CA ASP A 62 -8.84 -21.05 7.71
C ASP A 62 -7.73 -21.38 8.72
N ASP A 63 -6.59 -20.67 8.63
CA ASP A 63 -5.39 -20.81 9.46
C ASP A 63 -5.31 -19.77 10.59
N LEU A 64 -6.38 -19.01 10.83
CA LEU A 64 -6.41 -17.99 11.87
C LEU A 64 -6.72 -18.63 13.24
N PRO A 65 -5.92 -18.32 14.29
CA PRO A 65 -6.13 -18.85 15.63
C PRO A 65 -7.45 -18.36 16.23
N ASP A 66 -7.96 -19.08 17.25
CA ASP A 66 -9.21 -18.71 17.92
C ASP A 66 -9.11 -17.27 18.46
N TRP A 67 -9.90 -16.38 17.85
CA TRP A 67 -9.92 -14.94 18.13
C TRP A 67 -10.20 -14.61 19.59
N ARG A 68 -10.81 -15.55 20.34
CA ARG A 68 -11.05 -15.38 21.78
C ARG A 68 -9.76 -15.45 22.59
N GLU A 69 -8.83 -16.35 22.27
CA GLU A 69 -7.54 -16.44 22.97
C GLU A 69 -6.68 -15.21 22.69
N LEU A 70 -6.62 -14.76 21.42
CA LEU A 70 -5.86 -13.56 21.05
C LEU A 70 -6.37 -12.31 21.77
N ARG A 71 -7.68 -12.20 21.98
CA ARG A 71 -8.30 -11.07 22.70
C ARG A 71 -7.98 -11.12 24.20
N GLN A 72 -8.01 -12.29 24.81
CA GLN A 72 -7.68 -12.44 26.23
C GLN A 72 -6.20 -12.12 26.54
N GLU A 73 -5.28 -12.47 25.65
CA GLU A 73 -3.85 -12.13 25.80
C GLU A 73 -3.59 -10.61 25.67
N LEU A 74 -4.29 -9.93 24.76
CA LEU A 74 -4.19 -8.47 24.62
C LEU A 74 -4.81 -7.73 25.82
N ASP A 75 -5.91 -8.22 26.37
CA ASP A 75 -6.53 -7.65 27.56
C ASP A 75 -5.64 -7.80 28.81
N ARG A 76 -4.86 -8.90 28.89
CA ARG A 76 -3.86 -9.11 29.95
C ARG A 76 -2.62 -8.22 29.82
N ALA A 77 -2.23 -7.83 28.60
CA ALA A 77 -1.06 -6.99 28.36
C ALA A 77 -1.30 -5.50 28.68
N CYS A 78 -2.56 -5.09 28.86
CA CYS A 78 -2.96 -3.70 29.16
C CYS A 78 -3.42 -3.48 30.62
N SER A 79 -3.24 -4.45 31.53
CA SER A 79 -3.41 -4.26 32.98
C SER A 79 -2.08 -3.99 33.67
#